data_AF-A0AAE1X8X4-F1
#
_entry.id   AF-A0AAE1X8X4-F1
#
_cell.length_a   1.000
_cell.length_b   1.000
_cell.length_c   1.000
_cell.angle_alpha   90.00
_cell.angle_beta   90.00
_cell.angle_gamma   90.00
#
_symmetry.space_group_name_H-M   'P 1'
#
loop_
_entity.id
_entity.type
_entity.pdbx_description
1 polymer ?
#
loop_
_entity_poly.entity_id
_entity_poly.type
_entity_poly.pdbx_seq_one_letter_code
_entity_poly.pdbx_strand_id
1 'polypeptide(L)'
;MTDSRYTWLPPNLQPDDANPSWMNKGDNAWQLTAATMVGLQSIPGLVILYGSIVKKKWAVNSAFMALYAFAAVLVCWVGWGYQMSFGHRLLPFLGRIDDALDNMCC
;
A
#
# COMPACT_ATOMS: atom_id res chain seq x y z
N MET A 1 26.82 16.78 -9.11
CA MET A 1 25.73 17.40 -9.87
C MET A 1 24.85 18.19 -8.90
N THR A 2 25.32 19.32 -8.39
CA THR A 2 24.55 20.17 -7.47
C THR A 2 23.74 21.16 -8.30
N ASP A 3 22.47 20.85 -8.55
CA ASP A 3 21.54 21.74 -9.23
C ASP A 3 21.31 23.00 -8.37
N SER A 4 21.50 24.19 -8.97
CA SER A 4 21.43 25.50 -8.32
C SER A 4 20.07 25.78 -7.65
N ARG A 5 19.03 24.99 -7.97
CA ARG A 5 17.70 25.06 -7.35
C ARG A 5 17.64 24.56 -5.91
N TYR A 6 18.65 23.84 -5.42
CA TYR A 6 18.64 23.19 -4.09
C TYR A 6 19.63 23.80 -3.09
N THR A 7 20.29 24.91 -3.42
CA THR A 7 21.32 25.56 -2.59
C THR A 7 20.79 26.24 -1.32
N TRP A 8 19.51 26.59 -1.29
CA TRP A 8 18.84 27.18 -0.13
C TRP A 8 18.32 26.13 0.87
N LEU A 9 18.33 24.84 0.50
CA LEU A 9 17.89 23.75 1.36
C LEU A 9 19.02 23.36 2.33
N PRO A 10 18.69 23.07 3.61
CA PRO A 10 19.67 22.56 4.55
C PRO A 10 20.30 21.25 4.05
N PRO A 11 21.56 20.94 4.41
CA PRO A 11 22.32 19.82 3.83
C PRO A 11 21.60 18.46 3.87
N ASN A 12 20.77 18.22 4.87
CA ASN A 12 20.01 16.97 5.06
C ASN A 12 18.82 16.80 4.10
N LEU A 13 18.43 17.82 3.34
CA LEU A 13 17.29 17.78 2.42
C LEU A 13 17.70 17.83 0.94
N GLN A 14 19.00 17.82 0.66
CA GLN A 14 19.52 17.84 -0.70
C GLN A 14 19.27 16.49 -1.40
N PRO A 15 19.07 16.47 -2.73
CA PRO A 15 18.96 15.23 -3.48
C PRO A 15 20.30 14.49 -3.48
N ASP A 16 20.27 13.23 -3.04
CA ASP A 16 21.38 12.28 -3.09
C ASP A 16 20.92 11.00 -3.81
N ASP A 17 21.79 9.99 -3.93
CA ASP A 17 21.43 8.73 -4.60
C ASP A 17 20.26 8.01 -3.90
N ALA A 18 20.04 8.26 -2.61
CA ALA A 18 18.91 7.73 -1.83
C ALA A 18 17.62 8.56 -1.95
N ASN A 19 17.73 9.83 -2.38
CA ASN A 19 16.62 10.77 -2.51
C ASN A 19 16.72 11.52 -3.86
N PRO A 20 16.35 10.85 -4.96
CA PRO A 20 16.38 11.47 -6.27
C PRO A 20 15.45 12.69 -6.33
N SER A 21 15.78 13.66 -7.18
CA SER A 21 15.10 14.98 -7.22
C SER A 21 13.61 14.92 -7.57
N TRP A 22 13.13 13.83 -8.17
CA TRP A 22 11.73 13.59 -8.48
C TRP A 22 10.94 13.03 -7.30
N MET A 23 11.63 12.53 -6.25
CA MET A 23 11.02 11.89 -5.09
C MET A 23 10.99 12.86 -3.91
N ASN A 24 9.85 13.53 -3.72
CA ASN A 24 9.67 14.47 -2.60
C ASN A 24 9.37 13.70 -1.30
N LYS A 25 10.13 13.98 -0.23
CA LYS A 25 9.94 13.36 1.09
C LYS A 25 8.56 13.66 1.70
N GLY A 26 8.03 14.86 1.48
CA GLY A 26 6.73 15.29 2.01
C GLY A 26 5.56 14.53 1.37
N ASP A 27 5.62 14.36 0.05
CA ASP A 27 4.58 13.62 -0.69
C ASP A 27 4.59 12.13 -0.30
N ASN A 28 5.77 11.53 -0.13
CA ASN A 28 5.90 10.16 0.37
C ASN A 28 5.38 10.00 1.80
N ALA A 29 5.73 10.92 2.71
CA ALA A 29 5.24 10.89 4.09
C ALA A 29 3.71 11.00 4.14
N TRP A 30 3.11 11.85 3.29
CA TRP A 30 1.67 11.95 3.19
C TRP A 30 1.03 10.69 2.59
N GLN A 31 1.60 10.12 1.54
CA GLN A 31 1.11 8.87 0.94
C GLN A 31 1.12 7.71 1.94
N LEU A 32 2.20 7.55 2.73
CA LEU A 32 2.28 6.54 3.78
C LEU A 32 1.27 6.78 4.91
N THR A 33 1.07 8.04 5.27
CA THR A 33 0.07 8.43 6.28
C THR A 33 -1.34 8.10 5.80
N ALA A 34 -1.68 8.50 4.56
CA ALA A 34 -2.96 8.20 3.94
C ALA A 34 -3.20 6.69 3.82
N ALA A 35 -2.20 5.91 3.40
CA ALA A 35 -2.27 4.45 3.33
C ALA A 35 -2.53 3.84 4.72
N THR A 36 -1.90 4.37 5.77
CA THR A 36 -2.12 3.93 7.15
C THR A 36 -3.56 4.23 7.61
N MET A 37 -4.09 5.42 7.30
CA MET A 37 -5.48 5.77 7.62
C MET A 37 -6.47 4.83 6.95
N VAL A 38 -6.24 4.44 5.68
CA VAL A 38 -7.06 3.46 4.97
C VAL A 38 -6.93 2.06 5.59
N GLY A 39 -5.72 1.65 5.98
CA GLY A 39 -5.50 0.39 6.70
C GLY A 39 -6.28 0.31 8.01
N LEU A 40 -6.36 1.42 8.76
CA LEU A 40 -7.14 1.54 9.99
C LEU A 40 -8.66 1.44 9.75
N GLN A 41 -9.17 1.79 8.57
CA GLN A 41 -10.59 1.57 8.27
C GLN A 41 -10.94 0.08 8.18
N SER A 42 -9.97 -0.75 7.76
CA SER A 42 -10.20 -2.17 7.56
C SER A 42 -10.08 -2.98 8.85
N ILE A 43 -8.91 -3.00 9.50
CA ILE A 43 -8.68 -3.92 10.63
C ILE A 43 -9.42 -3.49 11.90
N PRO A 44 -9.26 -2.26 12.44
CA PRO A 44 -10.07 -1.84 13.59
C PRO A 44 -11.50 -1.49 13.18
N GLY A 45 -11.73 -0.83 12.03
CA GLY A 45 -13.07 -0.40 11.61
C GLY A 45 -14.06 -1.55 11.36
N LEU A 46 -13.68 -2.54 10.55
CA LEU A 46 -14.58 -3.67 10.25
C LEU A 46 -14.73 -4.61 11.43
N VAL A 47 -13.66 -4.89 12.19
CA VAL A 47 -13.73 -5.79 13.34
C VAL A 47 -14.58 -5.20 14.46
N ILE A 48 -14.51 -3.90 14.72
CA ILE A 48 -15.35 -3.24 15.73
C ILE A 48 -16.81 -3.18 15.26
N LEU A 49 -17.07 -2.85 13.99
CA LEU A 49 -18.44 -2.77 13.48
C LEU A 49 -19.10 -4.15 13.44
N TYR A 50 -18.46 -5.14 12.84
CA TYR A 50 -18.98 -6.50 12.78
C TYR A 50 -18.99 -7.19 14.15
N GLY A 51 -18.05 -6.85 15.04
CA GLY A 51 -17.99 -7.35 16.41
C GLY A 51 -19.03 -6.74 17.36
N SER A 52 -19.43 -5.48 17.14
CA SER A 52 -20.41 -4.77 17.99
C SER A 52 -21.87 -5.13 17.68
N ILE A 53 -22.16 -5.50 16.43
CA ILE A 53 -23.52 -5.88 15.99
C ILE A 53 -23.83 -7.36 16.30
N VAL A 54 -22.82 -8.23 16.35
CA VAL A 54 -23.00 -9.68 16.59
C VAL A 54 -23.11 -10.03 18.07
N LYS A 55 -23.86 -11.09 18.39
CA LYS A 55 -23.98 -11.62 19.76
C LYS A 55 -22.59 -11.99 20.31
N LYS A 56 -22.32 -11.66 21.58
CA LYS A 56 -21.01 -11.91 22.24
C LYS A 56 -20.44 -13.32 22.03
N LYS A 57 -21.30 -14.35 21.95
CA LYS A 57 -20.88 -15.75 21.72
C LYS A 57 -20.25 -16.02 20.35
N TRP A 58 -20.45 -15.14 19.37
CA TRP A 58 -19.93 -15.28 17.99
C TRP A 58 -19.01 -14.14 17.57
N ALA A 59 -18.81 -13.13 18.41
CA ALA A 59 -18.03 -11.94 18.09
C ALA A 59 -16.57 -12.25 17.73
N VAL A 60 -15.97 -13.19 18.46
CA VAL A 60 -14.59 -13.63 18.22
C VAL A 60 -14.44 -14.33 16.86
N ASN A 61 -15.39 -15.21 16.51
CA ASN A 61 -15.36 -15.91 15.21
C ASN A 61 -15.51 -14.93 14.03
N SER A 62 -16.40 -13.95 14.16
CA SER A 62 -16.58 -12.90 13.16
C SER A 62 -15.31 -12.04 12.99
N ALA A 63 -14.66 -11.69 14.11
CA ALA A 63 -13.41 -10.93 14.11
C ALA A 63 -12.26 -11.68 13.39
N PHE A 64 -12.09 -12.98 13.64
CA PHE A 64 -11.08 -13.79 12.96
C PHE A 64 -11.35 -13.94 11.46
N MET A 65 -12.61 -14.08 11.04
CA MET A 65 -12.98 -14.11 9.63
C MET A 65 -12.61 -12.80 8.91
N ALA A 66 -12.84 -11.65 9.54
CA ALA A 66 -12.45 -10.36 8.98
C ALA A 66 -10.93 -10.18 8.89
N LEU A 67 -10.18 -10.60 9.91
CA LEU A 67 -8.71 -10.58 9.89
C LEU A 67 -8.14 -11.51 8.81
N TYR A 68 -8.67 -12.72 8.68
CA TYR A 68 -8.27 -13.68 7.66
C TYR A 68 -8.54 -13.14 6.25
N ALA A 69 -9.72 -12.58 6.02
CA ALA A 69 -10.08 -11.97 4.74
C ALA A 69 -9.13 -10.81 4.38
N PHE A 70 -8.83 -9.92 5.32
CA PHE A 70 -7.91 -8.81 5.10
C PHE A 70 -6.47 -9.29 4.78
N ALA A 71 -5.97 -10.27 5.52
CA ALA A 71 -4.65 -10.85 5.27
C ALA A 71 -4.56 -11.51 3.88
N ALA A 72 -5.58 -12.29 3.50
CA ALA A 72 -5.64 -12.91 2.18
C ALA A 72 -5.68 -11.87 1.05
N VAL A 73 -6.47 -10.80 1.21
CA VAL A 73 -6.55 -9.71 0.22
C VAL A 73 -5.21 -8.99 0.08
N LEU A 74 -4.49 -8.70 1.18
CA LEU A 74 -3.16 -8.10 1.11
C LEU A 74 -2.15 -8.98 0.36
N VAL A 75 -2.14 -10.28 0.62
CA VAL A 75 -1.25 -11.23 -0.09
C VAL A 75 -1.58 -11.27 -1.58
N CYS A 76 -2.85 -11.39 -1.95
CA CYS A 76 -3.28 -11.35 -3.36
C CYS A 76 -2.95 -10.01 -4.02
N TRP A 77 -3.08 -8.90 -3.29
CA TRP A 77 -2.78 -7.56 -3.78
C TRP A 77 -1.30 -7.38 -4.12
N VAL A 78 -0.40 -7.78 -3.22
CA VAL A 78 1.05 -7.73 -3.44
C VAL A 78 1.50 -8.73 -4.50
N GLY A 79 0.89 -9.93 -4.52
CA GLY A 79 1.27 -11.00 -5.43
C GLY A 79 0.93 -10.72 -6.89
N TRP A 80 -0.29 -10.27 -7.19
CA TRP A 80 -0.72 -10.06 -8.58
C TRP A 80 -1.71 -8.90 -8.76
N GLY A 81 -2.47 -8.53 -7.72
CA GLY A 81 -3.51 -7.51 -7.81
C GLY A 81 -2.98 -6.11 -8.22
N TYR A 82 -1.79 -5.73 -7.73
CA TYR A 82 -1.15 -4.47 -8.11
C TYR A 82 -0.84 -4.42 -9.61
N GLN A 83 -0.23 -5.46 -10.16
CA GLN A 83 0.13 -5.52 -11.58
C GLN A 83 -1.09 -5.61 -12.49
N MET A 84 -2.14 -6.33 -12.08
CA MET A 84 -3.37 -6.35 -12.89
C MET A 84 -4.09 -5.00 -12.93
N SER A 85 -3.92 -4.16 -11.90
CA SER A 85 -4.59 -2.86 -11.79
C SER A 85 -3.80 -1.72 -12.44
N PHE A 86 -2.48 -1.71 -12.25
CA PHE A 86 -1.59 -0.60 -12.66
C PHE A 86 -0.50 -1.02 -13.67
N GLY A 87 -0.38 -2.32 -13.95
CA GLY A 87 0.63 -2.87 -14.86
C GLY A 87 0.24 -2.79 -16.34
N HIS A 88 1.02 -3.48 -17.17
CA HIS A 88 0.89 -3.39 -18.61
C HIS A 88 -0.44 -3.97 -19.10
N ARG A 89 -1.14 -3.23 -19.97
CA ARG A 89 -2.50 -3.58 -20.41
C ARG A 89 -2.46 -4.80 -21.34
N LEU A 90 -3.15 -5.88 -20.98
CA LEU A 90 -3.32 -7.08 -21.84
C LEU A 90 -4.67 -7.03 -22.56
N LEU A 91 -5.73 -6.64 -21.85
CA LEU A 91 -7.09 -6.41 -22.35
C LEU A 91 -7.55 -4.99 -21.94
N PRO A 92 -8.55 -4.38 -22.59
CA PRO A 92 -9.00 -3.02 -22.27
C PRO A 92 -9.42 -2.81 -20.81
N PHE A 93 -9.73 -3.88 -20.06
CA PHE A 93 -10.13 -3.84 -18.65
C PHE A 93 -9.23 -4.66 -17.71
N LEU A 94 -8.19 -5.36 -18.22
CA LEU A 94 -7.35 -6.25 -17.41
C LEU A 94 -5.86 -6.13 -17.77
N GLY A 95 -5.00 -5.94 -16.76
CA GLY A 95 -3.54 -5.96 -16.90
C GLY A 95 -2.95 -7.38 -17.02
N ARG A 96 -1.73 -7.48 -17.56
CA ARG A 96 -0.95 -8.73 -17.65
C ARG A 96 -0.49 -9.17 -16.25
N ILE A 97 -0.45 -10.49 -16.02
CA ILE A 97 -0.16 -11.07 -14.69
C ILE A 97 1.32 -11.46 -14.55
N ASP A 98 2.01 -11.79 -15.65
CA ASP A 98 3.35 -12.39 -15.66
C ASP A 98 4.45 -11.59 -14.95
N ASP A 99 4.35 -10.26 -14.94
CA ASP A 99 5.46 -9.41 -14.48
C ASP A 99 5.74 -9.51 -12.96
N ALA A 100 4.85 -10.08 -12.15
CA ALA A 100 5.04 -10.14 -10.69
C ALA A 100 6.04 -11.21 -10.23
N LEU A 101 6.16 -12.34 -10.95
CA LEU A 101 7.07 -13.44 -10.58
C LEU A 101 8.48 -13.22 -11.18
N ASP A 102 8.56 -12.68 -12.40
CA ASP A 102 9.82 -12.43 -13.11
C ASP A 102 10.66 -11.32 -12.44
N ASN A 103 10.04 -10.26 -11.89
CA ASN A 103 10.73 -9.18 -11.19
C ASN A 103 11.29 -9.58 -9.80
N MET A 104 10.96 -10.76 -9.27
CA MET A 104 11.49 -11.28 -8.00
C MET A 104 12.70 -12.21 -8.19
N CYS A 105 12.94 -12.68 -9.42
CA CYS A 105 13.98 -13.67 -9.73
C CYS A 105 15.23 -13.07 -10.41
N CYS A 106 15.39 -11.75 -10.45
CA CYS A 106 16.57 -11.05 -10.93
C CYS A 106 16.92 -9.87 -10.05
#